data_AF-A0A1Q5MI93-F1
#
_entry.id   AF-A0A1Q5MI93-F1
#
_cell.length_a   1.000
_cell.length_b   1.000
_cell.length_c   1.000
_cell.angle_alpha   90.00
_cell.angle_beta   90.00
_cell.angle_gamma   90.00
#
_symmetry.space_group_name_H-M   'P 1'
#
loop_
_entity.id
_entity.type
_entity.pdbx_description
1 polymer ?
#
loop_
_entity_poly.entity_id
_entity_poly.type
_entity_poly.pdbx_seq_one_letter_code
_entity_poly.pdbx_strand_id
1 'polypeptide(L)'
;MPRTCPRLLVALPFVLLVAVTAGCADTAARSSEPQGHCPLPEERGPTPSPCVTFDWNQRLAENHAYRERTTITAEQKEAAAPRAEALAAALEEHADAGTTDDGLRAAAAGAVGVPPEGIEIRERGFGVPDRGVLVGGGEGRVCVNGTVDAADRVEVEVVGRTVEGTCLPGEGGH
;
A
#
# COMPACT_ATOMS: atom_id res chain seq x y z
N MET A 1 -34.94 37.20 42.86
CA MET A 1 -34.73 38.42 43.67
C MET A 1 -33.44 38.26 44.47
N PRO A 2 -32.72 39.37 44.74
CA PRO A 2 -31.27 39.58 44.51
C PRO A 2 -30.37 39.05 45.67
N ARG A 3 -29.06 38.85 45.51
CA ARG A 3 -28.04 39.92 45.64
C ARG A 3 -26.64 39.47 45.18
N THR A 4 -25.96 40.45 44.61
CA THR A 4 -24.62 40.59 44.03
C THR A 4 -23.45 40.68 45.04
N CYS A 5 -22.27 40.17 44.62
CA CYS A 5 -20.89 40.67 44.82
C CYS A 5 -20.31 40.84 46.26
N PRO A 6 -18.97 40.81 46.49
CA PRO A 6 -17.94 41.40 45.61
C PRO A 6 -16.64 40.62 45.39
N ARG A 7 -15.95 41.03 44.32
CA ARG A 7 -14.51 40.83 44.07
C ARG A 7 -13.70 41.74 45.01
N LEU A 8 -12.57 41.26 45.50
CA LEU A 8 -11.47 42.12 45.95
C LEU A 8 -10.17 41.65 45.30
N LEU A 9 -9.73 42.45 44.34
CA LEU A 9 -8.32 42.57 43.93
C LEU A 9 -7.54 43.16 45.10
N VAL A 10 -6.23 42.82 45.23
CA VAL A 10 -5.12 43.79 45.43
C VAL A 10 -3.78 43.06 45.64
N ALA A 11 -2.87 43.36 44.70
CA ALA A 11 -1.42 43.59 44.81
C ALA A 11 -0.42 42.50 45.25
N LEU A 12 0.48 42.18 44.30
CA LEU A 12 1.89 41.81 44.51
C LEU A 12 2.68 42.95 45.21
N PRO A 13 3.75 42.60 45.96
CA PRO A 13 5.13 42.84 45.47
C PRO A 13 6.06 41.65 45.77
N PHE A 14 6.84 41.12 44.81
CA PHE A 14 8.20 41.53 44.38
C PHE A 14 9.28 41.44 45.47
N VAL A 15 10.44 40.82 45.10
CA VAL A 15 11.77 40.82 45.76
C VAL A 15 11.96 39.65 46.78
N LEU A 16 12.98 38.76 46.78
CA LEU A 16 14.27 38.65 46.09
C LEU A 16 14.77 37.18 46.05
N LEU A 17 15.26 36.79 44.88
CA LEU A 17 16.35 35.87 44.51
C LEU A 17 17.41 35.52 45.60
N VAL A 18 17.69 34.22 45.86
CA VAL A 18 19.05 33.64 46.02
C VAL A 18 19.04 32.17 45.56
N ALA A 19 19.92 31.87 44.61
CA ALA A 19 20.16 30.57 44.00
C ALA A 19 21.11 29.70 44.84
N VAL A 20 20.89 28.37 44.90
CA VAL A 20 21.97 27.37 44.91
C VAL A 20 21.54 26.11 44.15
N THR A 21 22.35 25.82 43.15
CA THR A 21 22.47 24.68 42.25
C THR A 21 22.66 23.33 42.94
N ALA A 22 22.00 22.27 42.45
CA ALA A 22 22.57 20.94 42.24
C ALA A 22 21.48 19.93 41.86
N GLY A 23 21.62 19.29 40.71
CA GLY A 23 20.79 18.14 40.35
C GLY A 23 20.29 18.15 38.91
N CYS A 24 21.19 18.34 37.95
CA CYS A 24 20.98 17.83 36.61
C CYS A 24 20.77 16.31 36.72
N ALA A 25 19.53 15.88 36.64
CA ALA A 25 19.20 14.59 36.08
C ALA A 25 18.09 14.83 35.06
N ASP A 26 18.45 15.56 33.99
CA ASP A 26 18.01 15.21 32.65
C ASP A 26 18.41 13.74 32.45
N THR A 27 17.57 12.85 32.98
CA THR A 27 17.43 11.55 32.38
C THR A 27 16.64 11.84 31.12
N ALA A 28 17.34 12.39 30.12
CA ALA A 28 17.03 12.07 28.76
C ALA A 28 16.97 10.54 28.77
N ALA A 29 15.74 10.01 28.82
CA ALA A 29 15.51 8.65 28.46
C ALA A 29 16.14 8.58 27.07
N ARG A 30 17.36 8.04 27.00
CA ARG A 30 17.95 7.62 25.75
C ARG A 30 16.94 6.61 25.27
N SER A 31 16.03 7.04 24.42
CA SER A 31 15.28 6.16 23.55
C SER A 31 16.37 5.41 22.82
N SER A 32 16.74 4.24 23.34
CA SER A 32 17.59 3.32 22.61
C SER A 32 16.82 3.06 21.33
N GLU A 33 17.33 3.57 20.21
CA GLU A 33 16.79 3.20 18.91
C GLU A 33 16.70 1.67 18.88
N PRO A 34 15.54 1.10 18.49
CA PRO A 34 15.38 -0.33 18.51
C PRO A 34 16.47 -0.97 17.64
N GLN A 35 17.31 -1.80 18.24
CA GLN A 35 18.39 -2.45 17.51
C GLN A 35 17.82 -3.60 16.69
N GLY A 36 17.81 -3.43 15.36
CA GLY A 36 17.54 -4.53 14.44
C GLY A 36 18.64 -5.55 14.48
N HIS A 37 18.35 -6.71 15.06
CA HIS A 37 19.22 -7.86 15.01
C HIS A 37 18.68 -8.87 13.99
N CYS A 38 19.54 -9.33 13.07
CA CYS A 38 19.57 -10.76 12.78
C CYS A 38 20.96 -11.33 13.01
N PRO A 39 21.03 -12.33 13.88
CA PRO A 39 21.92 -13.44 13.68
C PRO A 39 21.12 -14.71 13.34
N LEU A 40 21.63 -15.53 12.41
CA LEU A 40 21.44 -16.98 12.52
C LEU A 40 22.42 -17.53 13.58
N PRO A 41 22.13 -18.67 14.22
CA PRO A 41 22.65 -19.02 15.56
C PRO A 41 24.17 -19.13 15.77
N GLU A 42 25.01 -19.07 14.74
CA GLU A 42 26.44 -19.43 14.86
C GLU A 42 27.46 -18.44 14.26
N GLU A 43 27.07 -17.32 13.66
CA GLU A 43 28.04 -16.47 12.95
C GLU A 43 28.81 -15.49 13.83
N ARG A 44 30.12 -15.74 14.00
CA ARG A 44 31.11 -14.76 14.46
C ARG A 44 31.68 -14.01 13.25
N GLY A 45 31.12 -12.84 12.93
CA GLY A 45 31.58 -11.92 11.89
C GLY A 45 31.29 -10.46 12.25
N PRO A 46 31.82 -9.47 11.51
CA PRO A 46 31.56 -8.05 11.78
C PRO A 46 30.04 -7.78 11.73
N THR A 47 29.57 -6.95 12.66
CA THR A 47 28.15 -6.73 12.94
C THR A 47 27.36 -6.38 11.67
N PRO A 48 26.32 -7.16 11.31
CA PRO A 48 25.56 -6.92 10.09
C PRO A 48 24.69 -5.65 10.17
N SER A 49 24.38 -5.07 9.01
CA SER A 49 23.36 -4.03 8.85
C SER A 49 22.02 -4.48 9.46
N PRO A 50 21.18 -3.57 9.97
CA PRO A 50 19.91 -3.95 10.57
C PRO A 50 19.00 -4.63 9.53
N CYS A 51 18.55 -5.85 9.81
CA CYS A 51 17.64 -6.60 8.95
C CYS A 51 16.19 -6.12 8.98
N VAL A 52 15.84 -5.43 10.07
CA VAL A 52 14.50 -4.90 10.29
C VAL A 52 14.67 -3.41 10.38
N THR A 53 14.13 -2.72 9.39
CA THR A 53 14.02 -1.28 9.38
C THR A 53 13.07 -0.87 10.51
N PHE A 54 13.54 -0.07 11.47
CA PHE A 54 12.71 0.47 12.56
C PHE A 54 12.22 1.89 12.28
N ASP A 55 12.89 2.60 11.37
CA ASP A 55 12.40 3.90 10.93
C ASP A 55 11.07 3.72 10.18
N TRP A 56 10.03 4.39 10.67
CA TRP A 56 8.69 4.26 10.12
C TRP A 56 8.61 4.70 8.66
N ASN A 57 9.27 5.80 8.31
CA ASN A 57 9.23 6.32 6.94
C ASN A 57 9.95 5.38 5.98
N GLN A 58 11.06 4.80 6.40
CA GLN A 58 11.79 3.82 5.62
C GLN A 58 10.98 2.52 5.45
N ARG A 59 10.30 2.02 6.49
CA ARG A 59 9.37 0.86 6.36
C ARG A 59 8.23 1.15 5.39
N LEU A 60 7.67 2.36 5.44
CA LEU A 60 6.62 2.79 4.52
C LEU A 60 7.13 2.85 3.08
N ALA A 61 8.32 3.43 2.87
CA ALA A 61 8.97 3.50 1.57
C ALA A 61 9.26 2.10 1.01
N GLU A 62 9.79 1.18 1.84
CA GLU A 62 10.02 -0.22 1.47
C GLU A 62 8.70 -0.93 1.11
N ASN A 63 7.63 -0.74 1.90
CA ASN A 63 6.32 -1.29 1.58
C ASN A 63 5.76 -0.75 0.25
N HIS A 64 6.00 0.52 -0.06
CA HIS A 64 5.60 1.12 -1.32
C HIS A 64 6.43 0.60 -2.50
N ALA A 65 7.73 0.35 -2.29
CA ALA A 65 8.62 -0.18 -3.32
C ALA A 65 8.15 -1.55 -3.87
N TYR A 66 7.51 -2.38 -3.05
CA TYR A 66 6.93 -3.66 -3.54
C TYR A 66 5.81 -3.48 -4.58
N ARG A 67 5.20 -2.29 -4.65
CA ARG A 67 4.18 -1.96 -5.65
C ARG A 67 4.77 -1.47 -6.96
N GLU A 68 6.07 -1.19 -7.00
CA GLU A 68 6.74 -0.79 -8.24
C GLU A 68 6.60 -1.89 -9.28
N ARG A 69 6.34 -1.47 -10.52
CA ARG A 69 6.17 -2.37 -11.65
C ARG A 69 7.49 -2.52 -12.37
N THR A 70 7.77 -3.74 -12.79
CA THR A 70 8.86 -4.01 -13.73
C THR A 70 8.56 -3.30 -15.05
N THR A 71 9.58 -2.64 -15.62
CA THR A 71 9.43 -2.00 -16.94
C THR A 71 9.27 -3.06 -18.03
N ILE A 72 8.33 -2.84 -18.93
CA ILE A 72 8.14 -3.62 -20.16
C ILE A 72 8.45 -2.76 -21.38
N THR A 73 8.90 -3.38 -22.47
CA THR A 73 9.24 -2.67 -23.71
C THR A 73 7.98 -2.25 -24.48
N ALA A 74 8.13 -1.37 -25.47
CA ALA A 74 7.03 -0.96 -26.33
C ALA A 74 6.49 -2.14 -27.15
N GLU A 75 7.39 -3.02 -27.63
CA GLU A 75 7.03 -4.21 -28.39
C GLU A 75 6.23 -5.20 -27.54
N GLN A 76 6.57 -5.33 -26.25
CA GLN A 76 5.79 -6.14 -25.31
C GLN A 76 4.39 -5.56 -25.08
N LYS A 77 4.26 -4.23 -25.02
CA LYS A 77 2.96 -3.56 -24.91
C LYS A 77 2.11 -3.79 -26.17
N GLU A 78 2.71 -3.59 -27.34
CA GLU A 78 2.03 -3.76 -28.62
C GLU A 78 1.58 -5.22 -28.82
N ALA A 79 2.44 -6.19 -28.51
CA ALA A 79 2.12 -7.61 -28.62
C ALA A 79 0.95 -8.04 -27.70
N ALA A 80 0.75 -7.36 -26.57
CA ALA A 80 -0.34 -7.63 -25.64
C ALA A 80 -1.58 -6.76 -25.85
N ALA A 81 -1.54 -5.77 -26.76
CA ALA A 81 -2.68 -4.90 -27.03
C ALA A 81 -3.95 -5.66 -27.46
N PRO A 82 -3.90 -6.70 -28.32
CA PRO A 82 -5.10 -7.47 -28.65
C PRO A 82 -5.73 -8.20 -27.45
N ARG A 83 -4.90 -8.62 -26.48
CA ARG A 83 -5.38 -9.25 -25.23
C ARG A 83 -6.05 -8.22 -24.33
N ALA A 84 -5.55 -6.98 -24.31
CA ALA A 84 -6.17 -5.87 -23.61
C ALA A 84 -7.53 -5.49 -24.21
N GLU A 85 -7.62 -5.42 -25.54
CA GLU A 85 -8.90 -5.20 -26.24
C GLU A 85 -9.90 -6.31 -25.96
N ALA A 86 -9.46 -7.57 -25.99
CA ALA A 86 -10.31 -8.71 -25.65
C ALA A 86 -10.78 -8.68 -24.19
N LEU A 87 -9.90 -8.28 -23.25
CA LEU A 87 -10.27 -8.16 -21.84
C LEU A 87 -11.29 -7.04 -21.63
N ALA A 88 -11.13 -5.90 -22.32
CA ALA A 88 -12.09 -4.80 -22.25
C ALA A 88 -13.49 -5.28 -22.67
N ALA A 89 -13.59 -5.96 -23.82
CA ALA A 89 -14.86 -6.51 -24.30
C ALA A 89 -15.49 -7.52 -23.32
N ALA A 90 -14.67 -8.39 -22.71
CA ALA A 90 -15.15 -9.36 -21.72
C ALA A 90 -15.69 -8.68 -20.44
N LEU A 91 -15.08 -7.56 -20.03
CA LEU A 91 -15.50 -6.79 -18.87
C LEU A 91 -16.78 -5.97 -19.15
N GLU A 92 -16.90 -5.42 -20.36
CA GLU A 92 -18.12 -4.73 -20.80
C GLU A 92 -19.32 -5.69 -20.81
N GLU A 93 -19.16 -6.89 -21.38
CA GLU A 93 -20.22 -7.93 -21.36
C GLU A 93 -20.57 -8.36 -19.93
N HIS A 94 -19.57 -8.45 -19.05
CA HIS A 94 -19.79 -8.78 -17.65
C HIS A 94 -20.62 -7.71 -16.92
N ALA A 95 -20.30 -6.43 -17.13
CA ALA A 95 -21.01 -5.30 -16.52
C ALA A 95 -22.49 -5.28 -16.95
N ASP A 96 -22.77 -5.61 -18.21
CA ASP A 96 -24.14 -5.66 -18.74
C ASP A 96 -24.94 -6.88 -18.25
N ALA A 97 -24.28 -8.04 -18.06
CA ALA A 97 -24.97 -9.32 -17.81
C ALA A 97 -25.13 -9.68 -16.32
N GLY A 98 -24.38 -9.07 -15.40
CA GLY A 98 -24.40 -9.40 -13.98
C GLY A 98 -23.95 -10.84 -13.71
N THR A 99 -22.79 -11.22 -14.24
CA THR A 99 -22.27 -12.61 -14.16
C THR A 99 -21.65 -12.89 -12.79
N THR A 100 -21.48 -14.16 -12.42
CA THR A 100 -20.73 -14.56 -11.21
C THR A 100 -19.21 -14.35 -11.37
N ASP A 101 -18.48 -14.26 -10.26
CA ASP A 101 -17.01 -14.19 -10.24
C ASP A 101 -16.33 -15.30 -11.05
N ASP A 102 -16.87 -16.52 -11.00
CA ASP A 102 -16.32 -17.65 -11.75
C ASP A 102 -16.51 -17.49 -13.26
N GLY A 103 -17.64 -16.92 -13.69
CA GLY A 103 -17.86 -16.58 -15.09
C GLY A 103 -16.95 -15.44 -15.54
N LEU A 104 -16.78 -14.41 -14.71
CA LEU A 104 -15.82 -13.33 -14.97
C LEU A 104 -14.39 -13.87 -15.11
N ARG A 105 -13.98 -14.75 -14.19
CA ARG A 105 -12.65 -15.37 -14.21
C ARG A 105 -12.43 -16.16 -15.49
N ALA A 106 -13.39 -16.97 -15.91
CA ALA A 106 -13.29 -17.76 -17.13
C ALA A 106 -13.22 -16.87 -18.38
N ALA A 107 -14.05 -15.82 -18.45
CA ALA A 107 -14.05 -14.88 -19.57
C ALA A 107 -12.72 -14.11 -19.67
N ALA A 108 -12.24 -13.56 -18.55
CA ALA A 108 -10.97 -12.87 -18.47
C ALA A 108 -9.78 -13.80 -18.82
N ALA A 109 -9.81 -15.05 -18.37
CA ALA A 109 -8.80 -16.06 -18.70
C ALA A 109 -8.73 -16.30 -20.21
N GLY A 110 -9.88 -16.48 -20.86
CA GLY A 110 -9.97 -16.61 -22.30
C GLY A 110 -9.46 -15.39 -23.05
N ALA A 111 -9.80 -14.18 -22.58
CA ALA A 111 -9.37 -12.92 -23.20
C ALA A 111 -7.85 -12.67 -23.09
N VAL A 112 -7.27 -12.96 -21.92
CA VAL A 112 -5.84 -12.75 -21.65
C VAL A 112 -4.99 -13.91 -22.22
N GLY A 113 -5.59 -15.08 -22.45
CA GLY A 113 -4.90 -16.27 -22.96
C GLY A 113 -4.11 -17.01 -21.90
N VAL A 114 -4.61 -17.03 -20.66
CA VAL A 114 -4.01 -17.73 -19.51
C VAL A 114 -5.04 -18.69 -18.91
N PRO A 115 -4.64 -19.69 -18.10
CA PRO A 115 -5.63 -20.53 -17.45
C PRO A 115 -6.36 -19.74 -16.33
N PRO A 116 -7.59 -20.15 -15.93
CA PRO A 116 -8.39 -19.41 -14.96
C PRO A 116 -7.70 -19.15 -13.61
N GLU A 117 -6.87 -20.08 -13.13
CA GLU A 117 -6.06 -19.91 -11.92
C GLU A 117 -4.98 -18.82 -12.03
N GLY A 118 -4.66 -18.39 -13.25
CA GLY A 118 -3.76 -17.28 -13.54
C GLY A 118 -4.44 -15.91 -13.53
N ILE A 119 -5.76 -15.86 -13.29
CA ILE A 119 -6.54 -14.63 -13.18
C ILE A 119 -6.79 -14.28 -11.72
N GLU A 120 -6.36 -13.09 -11.34
CA GLU A 120 -6.66 -12.46 -10.06
C GLU A 120 -7.88 -11.56 -10.21
N ILE A 121 -8.84 -11.65 -9.29
CA ILE A 121 -10.04 -10.81 -9.22
C ILE A 121 -10.12 -10.20 -7.83
N ARG A 122 -10.42 -8.90 -7.74
CA ARG A 122 -10.62 -8.20 -6.48
C ARG A 122 -11.79 -7.24 -6.53
N GLU A 123 -12.68 -7.35 -5.54
CA GLU A 123 -13.85 -6.46 -5.36
C GLU A 123 -13.70 -5.50 -4.17
N ARG A 124 -12.60 -5.63 -3.42
CA ARG A 124 -12.24 -4.78 -2.29
C ARG A 124 -10.73 -4.72 -2.13
N GLY A 125 -10.25 -3.72 -1.40
CA GLY A 125 -8.83 -3.56 -1.09
C GLY A 125 -8.16 -2.47 -1.92
N PHE A 126 -6.84 -2.43 -1.88
CA PHE A 126 -6.06 -1.37 -2.53
C PHE A 126 -6.27 -1.35 -4.05
N GLY A 127 -6.53 -0.16 -4.58
CA GLY A 127 -6.70 0.08 -6.02
C GLY A 127 -8.07 -0.34 -6.57
N VAL A 128 -8.90 -1.05 -5.79
CA VAL A 128 -10.24 -1.42 -6.24
C VAL A 128 -11.16 -0.20 -6.20
N PRO A 129 -11.87 0.12 -7.29
CA PRO A 129 -12.86 1.21 -7.28
C PRO A 129 -13.98 0.94 -6.28
N ASP A 130 -14.62 2.01 -5.78
CA ASP A 130 -15.80 1.89 -4.93
C ASP A 130 -16.89 1.10 -5.66
N ARG A 131 -17.29 -0.05 -5.10
CA ARG A 131 -18.27 -0.98 -5.71
C ARG A 131 -17.89 -1.42 -7.14
N GLY A 132 -16.59 -1.52 -7.42
CA GLY A 132 -16.05 -2.00 -8.68
C GLY A 132 -15.29 -3.32 -8.55
N VAL A 133 -14.65 -3.72 -9.65
CA VAL A 133 -13.81 -4.92 -9.70
C VAL A 133 -12.48 -4.62 -10.40
N LEU A 134 -11.39 -5.19 -9.88
CA LEU A 134 -10.11 -5.29 -10.56
C LEU A 134 -9.89 -6.72 -11.04
N VAL A 135 -9.36 -6.85 -12.24
CA VAL A 135 -8.97 -8.12 -12.85
C VAL A 135 -7.54 -7.99 -13.35
N GLY A 136 -6.70 -9.00 -13.08
CA GLY A 136 -5.32 -9.02 -13.54
C GLY A 136 -4.87 -10.40 -13.96
N GLY A 137 -4.15 -10.48 -15.07
CA GLY A 137 -3.59 -11.74 -15.57
C GLY A 137 -2.50 -11.50 -16.60
N GLY A 138 -1.69 -12.53 -16.88
CA GLY A 138 -0.68 -12.43 -17.92
C GLY A 138 0.44 -13.46 -17.81
N GLU A 139 1.43 -13.35 -18.69
CA GLU A 139 2.52 -14.32 -18.86
C GLU A 139 3.88 -13.63 -18.81
N GLY A 140 4.90 -14.34 -18.31
CA GLY A 140 6.25 -13.79 -18.25
C GLY A 140 6.30 -12.51 -17.41
N ARG A 141 6.71 -11.38 -18.02
CA ARG A 141 6.77 -10.07 -17.34
C ARG A 141 5.54 -9.19 -17.58
N VAL A 142 4.68 -9.56 -18.52
CA VAL A 142 3.58 -8.72 -19.01
C VAL A 142 2.28 -9.12 -18.33
N CYS A 143 1.55 -8.12 -17.87
CA CYS A 143 0.21 -8.22 -17.32
C CYS A 143 -0.74 -7.37 -18.14
N VAL A 144 -1.96 -7.88 -18.26
CA VAL A 144 -3.12 -7.16 -18.77
C VAL A 144 -4.08 -7.04 -17.59
N ASN A 145 -4.31 -5.80 -17.16
CA ASN A 145 -5.15 -5.49 -16.01
C ASN A 145 -6.37 -4.72 -16.48
N GLY A 146 -7.54 -5.08 -15.97
CA GLY A 146 -8.80 -4.41 -16.23
C GLY A 146 -9.45 -3.95 -14.95
N THR A 147 -10.23 -2.87 -15.05
CA THR A 147 -10.98 -2.26 -13.96
C THR A 147 -12.39 -1.97 -14.45
N VAL A 148 -13.39 -2.28 -13.63
CA VAL A 148 -14.77 -1.80 -13.81
C VAL A 148 -15.13 -0.94 -12.62
N ASP A 149 -15.54 0.30 -12.85
CA ASP A 149 -15.93 1.22 -11.79
C ASP A 149 -17.44 1.14 -11.44
N ALA A 150 -17.88 1.90 -10.43
CA ALA A 150 -19.29 1.94 -10.01
C ALA A 150 -20.27 2.52 -11.05
N ALA A 151 -19.76 3.08 -12.15
CA ALA A 151 -20.56 3.57 -13.27
C ALA A 151 -20.44 2.63 -14.49
N ASP A 152 -20.02 1.38 -14.26
CA ASP A 152 -19.84 0.33 -15.27
C ASP A 152 -18.83 0.72 -16.37
N ARG A 153 -17.91 1.66 -16.08
CA ARG A 153 -16.87 2.04 -17.03
C ARG A 153 -15.70 1.10 -16.94
N VAL A 154 -15.29 0.60 -18.09
CA VAL A 154 -14.17 -0.34 -18.23
C VAL A 154 -12.90 0.41 -18.61
N GLU A 155 -11.83 0.18 -17.86
CA GLU A 155 -10.48 0.63 -18.17
C GLU A 155 -9.53 -0.57 -18.20
N VAL A 156 -8.70 -0.68 -19.24
CA VAL A 156 -7.71 -1.76 -19.37
C VAL A 156 -6.33 -1.18 -19.66
N GLU A 157 -5.31 -1.77 -19.04
CA GLU A 157 -3.91 -1.39 -19.21
C GLU A 157 -3.00 -2.60 -19.43
N VAL A 158 -1.93 -2.40 -20.22
CA VAL A 158 -0.84 -3.36 -20.39
C VAL A 158 0.39 -2.87 -19.66
N VAL A 159 0.81 -3.64 -18.65
CA VAL A 159 1.81 -3.23 -17.67
C VAL A 159 2.72 -4.37 -17.28
N GLY A 160 3.84 -4.07 -16.63
CA GLY A 160 4.69 -5.12 -16.07
C GLY A 160 4.15 -5.65 -14.75
N ARG A 161 4.59 -6.86 -14.39
CA ARG A 161 4.40 -7.41 -13.04
C ARG A 161 4.99 -6.49 -11.98
N THR A 162 4.42 -6.54 -10.77
CA THR A 162 5.06 -5.98 -9.57
C THR A 162 6.43 -6.62 -9.35
N VAL A 163 7.28 -5.99 -8.55
CA VAL A 163 8.57 -6.60 -8.15
C VAL A 163 8.40 -7.94 -7.41
N GLU A 164 7.22 -8.20 -6.82
CA GLU A 164 6.84 -9.47 -6.21
C GLU A 164 6.34 -10.52 -7.23
N GLY A 165 6.18 -10.14 -8.50
CA GLY A 165 5.77 -11.03 -9.58
C GLY A 165 4.26 -11.17 -9.76
N THR A 166 3.44 -10.36 -9.10
CA THR A 166 1.97 -10.34 -9.26
C THR A 166 1.53 -9.38 -10.37
N CYS A 167 0.32 -9.55 -10.89
CA CYS A 167 -0.26 -8.60 -11.86
C CYS A 167 -1.00 -7.45 -11.19
N LEU A 168 -1.67 -7.70 -10.06
CA LEU A 168 -2.25 -6.65 -9.23
C LEU A 168 -1.30 -6.31 -8.06
N PRO A 169 -1.19 -5.02 -7.67
CA PRO A 169 -0.36 -4.62 -6.53
C PRO A 169 -0.82 -5.30 -5.24
N GLY A 170 0.08 -5.69 -4.33
CA GLY A 170 -0.33 -6.26 -3.05
C GLY A 170 -1.27 -5.33 -2.27
N GLU A 171 -2.26 -5.89 -1.56
CA GLU A 171 -3.26 -5.11 -0.82
C GLU A 171 -2.64 -4.28 0.34
N GLY A 172 -1.44 -4.67 0.77
CA GLY A 172 -0.83 -4.17 2.00
C GLY A 172 -1.42 -4.88 3.23
N GLY A 173 -0.57 -5.21 4.19
CA GLY A 173 -0.98 -5.79 5.47
C GLY A 173 -0.22 -5.12 6.62
N HIS A 174 -0.93 -4.89 7.72
CA HIS A 174 -0.39 -4.34 8.98
C HIS A 174 0.37 -5.39 9.77
#